data_AF-Q6J3S9-F1
#
_entry.id   AF-Q6J3S9-F1
#
_cell.length_a   1.000
_cell.length_b   1.000
_cell.length_c   1.000
_cell.angle_alpha   90.00
_cell.angle_beta   90.00
_cell.angle_gamma   90.00
#
_symmetry.space_group_name_H-M   'P 1'
#
loop_
_entity.id
_entity.type
_entity.pdbx_description
1 polymer ?
#
loop_
_entity_poly.entity_id
_entity_poly.type
_entity_poly.pdbx_seq_one_letter_code
_entity_poly.pdbx_strand_id
1 'polypeptide(L)'
;FKDPRELYDFLKTEKPEEELVFSHGDLGDSNIFVKDGKVSGFIDLGRSGRADKWYDIAFCVRSIREDIGEEQYVELFFDLLGIK
;
A
#
# COMPACT_ATOMS: atom_id res chain seq x y z
N PHE A 1 -16.21 -2.89 11.64
CA PHE A 1 -17.38 -2.07 11.26
C PHE A 1 -18.58 -2.97 11.10
N LYS A 2 -19.74 -2.52 11.58
CA LYS A 2 -21.02 -3.22 11.59
C LYS A 2 -21.70 -3.13 10.23
N ASP A 3 -21.45 -2.06 9.48
CA ASP A 3 -21.96 -1.85 8.13
C ASP A 3 -21.02 -0.91 7.32
N PRO A 4 -21.23 -0.77 5.99
CA PRO A 4 -20.42 0.13 5.16
C PRO A 4 -20.51 1.61 5.55
N ARG A 5 -21.60 2.03 6.20
CA ARG A 5 -21.77 3.43 6.60
C ARG A 5 -20.88 3.76 7.79
N GLU A 6 -20.78 2.87 8.77
CA GLU A 6 -19.87 3.04 9.90
C GLU A 6 -18.40 3.08 9.46
N LEU A 7 -18.02 2.26 8.46
CA LEU A 7 -16.68 2.34 7.83
C LEU A 7 -16.47 3.69 7.14
N TYR A 8 -17.44 4.15 6.36
CA TYR A 8 -17.36 5.45 5.68
C TYR A 8 -17.21 6.60 6.69
N ASP A 9 -18.02 6.59 7.75
CA ASP A 9 -17.99 7.63 8.77
C ASP A 9 -16.63 7.65 9.47
N PHE A 10 -16.06 6.48 9.83
CA PHE A 10 -14.70 6.36 10.35
C PHE A 10 -13.63 6.96 9.41
N LEU A 11 -13.65 6.58 8.12
CA LEU A 11 -12.70 7.11 7.13
C LEU A 11 -12.85 8.62 6.93
N LYS A 12 -14.05 9.17 7.16
CA LYS A 12 -14.33 10.60 7.03
C LYS A 12 -13.87 11.40 8.23
N THR A 13 -13.96 10.85 9.44
CA THR A 13 -13.64 11.53 10.70
C THR A 13 -12.20 11.34 11.13
N GLU A 14 -11.60 10.17 10.87
CA GLU A 14 -10.24 9.81 11.28
C GLU A 14 -9.23 10.00 10.13
N LYS A 15 -9.40 11.07 9.34
CA LYS A 15 -8.46 11.37 8.24
C LYS A 15 -7.08 11.74 8.80
N PRO A 16 -6.00 11.03 8.44
CA PRO A 16 -4.65 11.43 8.81
C PRO A 16 -4.22 12.69 8.05
N GLU A 17 -3.15 13.33 8.51
CA GLU A 17 -2.42 14.32 7.72
C GLU A 17 -1.80 13.63 6.49
N GLU A 18 -1.78 14.33 5.36
CA GLU A 18 -1.35 13.77 4.07
C GLU A 18 -0.02 14.41 3.63
N GLU A 19 1.04 13.62 3.52
CA GLU A 19 2.29 14.01 2.87
C GLU A 19 2.28 13.50 1.43
N LEU A 20 1.86 14.37 0.51
CA LEU A 20 1.58 13.98 -0.88
C LEU A 20 2.84 13.60 -1.66
N VAL A 21 2.86 12.36 -2.12
CA VAL A 21 3.85 11.79 -3.04
C VAL A 21 3.16 11.18 -4.25
N PHE A 22 3.92 10.60 -5.18
CA PHE A 22 3.35 9.74 -6.20
C PHE A 22 2.89 8.42 -5.58
N SER A 23 1.65 8.03 -5.86
CA SER A 23 1.10 6.72 -5.51
C SER A 23 0.59 6.01 -6.75
N HIS A 24 0.77 4.69 -6.78
CA HIS A 24 0.16 3.79 -7.75
C HIS A 24 -1.35 3.68 -7.52
N GLY A 25 -1.77 3.60 -6.25
CA GLY A 25 -3.18 3.53 -5.86
C GLY A 25 -3.79 2.12 -5.86
N ASP A 26 -3.02 1.11 -6.29
CA ASP A 26 -3.39 -0.31 -6.27
C ASP A 26 -2.13 -1.21 -6.41
N LEU A 27 -1.15 -0.98 -5.53
CA LEU A 27 0.17 -1.59 -5.63
C LEU A 27 0.15 -3.05 -5.15
N GLY A 28 -0.06 -3.99 -6.07
CA GLY A 28 -0.07 -5.43 -5.82
C GLY A 28 0.74 -6.22 -6.85
N ASP A 29 1.03 -7.48 -6.57
CA ASP A 29 1.88 -8.36 -7.40
C ASP A 29 1.36 -8.54 -8.83
N SER A 30 0.04 -8.58 -9.00
CA SER A 30 -0.66 -8.66 -10.29
C SER A 30 -0.56 -7.39 -11.14
N ASN A 31 -0.17 -6.26 -10.54
CA ASN A 31 -0.05 -4.96 -11.20
C ASN A 31 1.41 -4.52 -11.44
N ILE A 32 2.40 -5.34 -11.02
CA ILE A 32 3.83 -5.07 -11.15
C ILE A 32 4.48 -6.16 -12.00
N PHE A 33 5.24 -5.75 -13.02
CA PHE A 33 6.07 -6.66 -13.80
C PHE A 33 7.50 -6.67 -13.28
N VAL A 34 8.07 -7.85 -13.07
CA VAL A 34 9.49 -8.02 -12.68
C VAL A 34 10.25 -8.72 -13.81
N LYS A 35 11.44 -8.19 -14.14
CA LYS A 35 12.37 -8.78 -15.11
C LYS A 35 13.79 -8.66 -14.56
N ASP A 36 14.57 -9.74 -14.65
CA ASP A 36 15.96 -9.79 -14.19
C ASP A 36 16.15 -9.34 -12.73
N GLY A 37 15.19 -9.69 -11.86
CA GLY A 37 15.19 -9.36 -10.43
C GLY A 37 14.87 -7.90 -10.10
N LYS A 38 14.39 -7.10 -11.06
CA LYS A 38 14.02 -5.70 -10.88
C LYS A 38 12.62 -5.42 -11.42
N VAL A 39 11.96 -4.41 -10.84
CA VAL A 39 10.70 -3.89 -11.40
C VAL A 39 10.95 -3.37 -12.82
N SER A 40 10.05 -3.72 -13.73
CA SER A 40 10.15 -3.49 -15.17
C SER A 40 8.90 -2.87 -15.79
N GLY A 41 7.80 -2.77 -15.05
CA GLY A 41 6.57 -2.13 -15.50
C GLY A 41 5.49 -2.10 -14.42
N PHE A 42 4.54 -1.18 -14.59
CA PHE A 42 3.34 -1.02 -13.77
C PHE A 42 2.11 -0.94 -14.68
N ILE A 43 1.00 -1.55 -14.26
CA ILE A 43 -0.30 -1.50 -14.95
C ILE A 43 -1.41 -1.14 -13.96
N ASP A 44 -2.64 -1.02 -14.45
CA ASP A 44 -3.81 -0.63 -13.64
C ASP A 44 -3.63 0.72 -12.92
N LEU A 45 -3.27 1.74 -13.71
CA LEU A 45 -2.91 3.07 -13.23
C LEU A 45 -4.12 4.01 -13.05
N GLY A 46 -5.35 3.48 -13.04
CA GLY A 46 -6.57 4.30 -12.97
C GLY A 46 -6.70 5.13 -11.68
N ARG A 47 -6.03 4.70 -10.61
CA ARG A 47 -5.97 5.37 -9.31
C ARG A 47 -4.64 6.08 -9.04
N SER A 48 -3.71 6.03 -10.00
CA SER A 48 -2.39 6.62 -9.80
C SER A 48 -2.47 8.15 -9.77
N GLY A 49 -1.69 8.76 -8.88
CA GLY A 49 -1.71 10.20 -8.69
C GLY A 49 -1.02 10.66 -7.42
N ARG A 50 -1.48 11.80 -6.89
CA ARG A 50 -1.01 12.31 -5.60
C ARG A 50 -1.81 11.67 -4.47
N ALA A 51 -1.12 11.00 -3.56
CA ALA A 51 -1.71 10.48 -2.33
C ALA A 51 -0.67 10.52 -1.20
N ASP A 52 -1.11 10.32 0.03
CA ASP A 52 -0.20 10.16 1.16
C ASP A 52 0.76 8.97 0.95
N LYS A 53 2.00 9.13 1.40
CA LYS A 53 3.07 8.12 1.28
C LYS A 53 2.72 6.76 1.90
N TRP A 54 1.88 6.73 2.94
CA TRP A 54 1.46 5.49 3.59
C TRP A 54 0.44 4.70 2.78
N TYR A 55 -0.16 5.30 1.75
CA TYR A 55 -1.19 4.64 0.93
C TYR A 55 -0.67 3.37 0.26
N ASP A 56 0.40 3.47 -0.55
CA ASP A 56 0.97 2.30 -1.22
C ASP A 56 1.71 1.37 -0.25
N ILE A 57 2.33 1.93 0.81
CA ILE A 57 2.97 1.13 1.87
C ILE A 57 1.95 0.22 2.55
N ALA A 58 0.73 0.71 2.82
CA ALA A 58 -0.34 -0.10 3.40
C ALA A 58 -0.77 -1.26 2.47
N PHE A 59 -0.75 -1.07 1.15
CA PHE A 59 -0.99 -2.15 0.19
C PHE A 59 0.12 -3.21 0.26
N CYS A 60 1.40 -2.81 0.30
CA CYS A 60 2.52 -3.75 0.47
C CYS A 60 2.38 -4.56 1.77
N VAL A 61 2.10 -3.90 2.90
CA VAL A 61 1.92 -4.57 4.19
C VAL A 61 0.76 -5.56 4.15
N ARG A 62 -0.37 -5.19 3.52
CA ARG A 62 -1.52 -6.08 3.33
C ARG A 62 -1.12 -7.33 2.54
N SER A 63 -0.50 -7.16 1.36
CA SER A 63 -0.07 -8.30 0.53
C SER A 63 0.96 -9.19 1.23
N ILE A 64 1.96 -8.61 1.92
CA ILE A 64 2.93 -9.42 2.71
C ILE A 64 2.21 -10.27 3.75
N ARG A 65 1.25 -9.70 4.48
CA ARG A 65 0.49 -10.44 5.51
C ARG A 65 -0.46 -11.48 4.91
N GLU A 66 -1.07 -11.22 3.77
CA GLU A 66 -2.01 -12.14 3.13
C GLU A 66 -1.29 -13.30 2.42
N ASP A 67 -0.18 -13.02 1.73
CA ASP A 67 0.50 -13.98 0.86
C ASP A 67 1.64 -14.74 1.57
N ILE A 68 2.31 -14.12 2.54
CA ILE A 68 3.42 -14.73 3.29
C ILE A 68 3.01 -15.07 4.74
N GLY A 69 2.28 -14.17 5.41
CA GLY A 69 1.67 -14.44 6.72
C GLY A 69 2.59 -14.36 7.94
N GLU A 70 3.91 -14.23 7.77
CA GLU A 70 4.85 -14.08 8.89
C GLU A 70 5.23 -12.61 9.11
N GLU A 71 5.00 -12.10 10.32
CA GLU A 71 5.20 -10.69 10.66
C GLU A 71 6.67 -10.24 10.51
N GLN A 72 7.64 -11.15 10.61
CA GLN A 72 9.05 -10.85 10.39
C GLN A 72 9.33 -10.26 8.99
N TYR A 73 8.53 -10.58 7.98
CA TYR A 73 8.69 -9.99 6.64
C TYR A 73 8.08 -8.59 6.54
N VAL A 74 7.10 -8.27 7.38
CA VAL A 74 6.59 -6.89 7.52
C VAL A 74 7.66 -6.03 8.21
N GLU A 75 8.28 -6.54 9.28
CA GLU A 75 9.40 -5.87 9.94
C GLU A 75 10.57 -5.65 8.98
N LEU A 76 10.98 -6.69 8.24
CA LEU A 76 12.02 -6.59 7.21
C LEU A 76 11.66 -5.56 6.14
N PHE A 77 10.40 -5.48 5.72
CA PHE A 77 9.96 -4.49 4.74
C PHE A 77 10.14 -3.06 5.26
N PHE A 78 9.79 -2.78 6.51
CA PHE A 78 10.03 -1.47 7.13
C PHE A 78 11.52 -1.17 7.32
N ASP A 79 12.32 -2.16 7.70
CA ASP A 79 13.78 -2.04 7.78
C ASP A 79 14.40 -1.67 6.42
N LEU A 80 13.95 -2.30 5.33
CA LEU A 80 14.40 -2.00 3.97
C LEU A 80 13.99 -0.61 3.49
N LEU A 81 12.85 -0.09 3.95
CA LEU A 81 12.40 1.28 3.69
C LEU A 81 13.16 2.33 4.54
N GLY A 82 13.83 1.91 5.61
CA GLY A 82 14.54 2.81 6.52
C GLY A 82 13.60 3.73 7.32
N ILE A 83 12.34 3.32 7.49
CA ILE A 83 11.34 4.04 8.28
C ILE A 83 11.04 3.24 9.55
N LYS A 84 11.02 3.92 10.70
CA LYS A 84 10.71 3.35 12.01
C LYS A 84 9.32 3.74 12.47
#